data_AF-A0A821MIJ8-F1
#
_entry.id   AF-A0A821MIJ8-F1
#
_cell.length_a   1.000
_cell.length_b   1.000
_cell.length_c   1.000
_cell.angle_alpha   90.00
_cell.angle_beta   90.00
_cell.angle_gamma   90.00
#
_symmetry.space_group_name_H-M   'P 1'
#
loop_
_entity.id
_entity.type
_entity.pdbx_description
1 polymer ?
#
loop_
_entity_poly.entity_id
_entity_poly.type
_entity_poly.pdbx_seq_one_letter_code
_entity_poly.pdbx_strand_id
1 'polypeptide(L)'
;IQELIRLVAKVDDATKLVKEKEIILLLGGTGAGKSTTIHFLGGSKMAETKLKDMNHIAPIEIKNPDLKKVTTTPFAKSETRYIFPVTVNFRDIGVSGDGSIILCDSPGFEDTSGPEVDIAIKKKLLIKNS
;
A
#
# COMPACT_ATOMS: atom_id res chain seq x y z
N ILE A 1 8.36 2.08 22.50
CA ILE A 1 7.67 3.39 22.61
C ILE A 1 7.96 4.32 21.42
N GLN A 2 9.23 4.62 21.09
CA GLN A 2 9.56 5.51 19.96
C GLN A 2 9.05 5.00 18.59
N GLU A 3 9.16 3.70 18.31
CA GLU A 3 8.70 3.13 17.03
C GLU A 3 7.16 3.16 16.88
N LEU A 4 6.42 2.91 17.97
CA LEU A 4 4.96 3.02 17.97
C LEU A 4 4.50 4.46 17.68
N ILE A 5 5.14 5.46 18.30
CA ILE A 5 4.83 6.88 18.04
C ILE A 5 5.07 7.23 16.59
N ARG A 6 6.18 6.75 16.01
CA ARG A 6 6.50 6.94 14.59
C ARG A 6 5.45 6.31 13.66
N LEU A 7 5.00 5.10 13.98
CA LEU A 7 3.96 4.41 13.21
C LEU A 7 2.62 5.13 13.31
N VAL A 8 2.22 5.56 14.50
CA VAL A 8 0.99 6.35 14.71
C VAL A 8 1.03 7.66 13.90
N ALA A 9 2.15 8.39 13.93
CA ALA A 9 2.29 9.62 13.15
C ALA A 9 2.16 9.37 11.63
N LYS A 10 2.74 8.29 11.11
CA LYS A 10 2.59 7.91 9.69
C LYS A 10 1.16 7.51 9.35
N VAL A 11 0.47 6.82 10.26
CA VAL A 11 -0.94 6.47 10.11
C VAL A 11 -1.81 7.73 10.10
N ASP A 12 -1.53 8.71 10.96
CA ASP A 12 -2.25 9.99 11.02
C ASP A 12 -2.03 10.81 9.74
N ASP A 13 -0.80 10.89 9.22
CA ASP A 13 -0.51 11.56 7.95
C ASP A 13 -1.20 10.88 6.78
N ALA A 14 -1.16 9.53 6.74
CA ALA A 14 -1.94 8.78 5.79
C ALA A 14 -3.44 9.08 5.96
N THR A 15 -3.95 9.29 7.18
CA THR A 15 -5.38 9.54 7.45
C THR A 15 -5.86 10.88 6.91
N LYS A 16 -5.01 11.92 6.96
CA LYS A 16 -5.31 13.23 6.37
C LYS A 16 -5.56 13.13 4.86
N LEU A 17 -4.82 12.26 4.17
CA LEU A 17 -4.95 12.07 2.71
C LEU A 17 -6.23 11.33 2.31
N VAL A 18 -6.81 10.51 3.20
CA VAL A 18 -7.99 9.68 2.90
C VAL A 18 -9.33 10.23 3.38
N LYS A 19 -9.38 11.31 4.17
CA LYS A 19 -10.61 11.70 4.88
C LYS A 19 -11.81 12.01 3.96
N GLU A 20 -11.60 12.38 2.69
CA GLU A 20 -12.69 12.78 1.77
C GLU A 20 -12.56 12.19 0.35
N LYS A 21 -11.89 11.04 0.22
CA LYS A 21 -11.65 10.40 -1.09
C LYS A 21 -12.19 8.98 -1.12
N GLU A 22 -12.59 8.54 -2.31
CA GLU A 22 -12.90 7.14 -2.61
C GLU A 22 -11.64 6.28 -2.39
N ILE A 23 -11.77 5.21 -1.60
CA ILE A 23 -10.64 4.41 -1.12
C ILE A 23 -10.86 2.94 -1.39
N ILE A 24 -9.85 2.30 -1.98
CA ILE A 24 -9.73 0.86 -2.02
C ILE A 24 -8.62 0.45 -1.06
N LEU A 25 -9.01 -0.31 -0.02
CA LEU A 25 -8.08 -0.92 0.93
C LEU A 25 -7.88 -2.39 0.55
N LEU A 26 -6.64 -2.78 0.29
CA LEU A 26 -6.30 -4.18 0.00
C LEU A 26 -5.92 -4.87 1.31
N LEU A 27 -6.64 -5.94 1.65
CA LEU A 27 -6.40 -6.75 2.85
C LEU A 27 -6.02 -8.17 2.44
N GLY A 28 -5.11 -8.78 3.20
CA GLY A 28 -4.64 -10.14 2.97
C GLY A 28 -3.30 -10.40 3.67
N GLY A 29 -2.94 -11.68 3.82
CA GLY A 29 -1.65 -12.07 4.39
C GLY A 29 -0.44 -11.58 3.59
N THR A 30 0.74 -11.76 4.16
CA THR A 30 2.00 -11.46 3.45
C THR A 30 2.20 -12.40 2.26
N GLY A 31 2.69 -11.86 1.16
CA GLY A 31 2.82 -12.61 -0.10
C GLY A 31 1.53 -12.73 -0.92
N ALA A 32 0.38 -12.24 -0.43
CA ALA A 32 -0.90 -12.27 -1.18
C ALA A 32 -0.94 -11.34 -2.43
N GLY A 33 0.16 -10.65 -2.75
CA GLY A 33 0.25 -9.81 -3.94
C GLY A 33 -0.30 -8.38 -3.82
N LYS A 34 -0.64 -7.91 -2.63
CA LYS A 34 -1.23 -6.56 -2.40
C LYS A 34 -0.41 -5.43 -3.05
N SER A 35 0.88 -5.32 -2.70
CA SER A 35 1.77 -4.29 -3.24
C SER A 35 1.94 -4.40 -4.77
N THR A 36 1.98 -5.63 -5.29
CA THR A 36 2.03 -5.90 -6.74
C THR A 36 0.76 -5.42 -7.43
N THR A 37 -0.41 -5.70 -6.86
CA THR A 37 -1.71 -5.22 -7.36
C THR A 37 -1.78 -3.70 -7.34
N ILE A 38 -1.26 -3.04 -6.30
CA ILE A 38 -1.22 -1.58 -6.21
C ILE A 38 -0.34 -0.98 -7.31
N HIS A 39 0.82 -1.58 -7.61
CA HIS A 39 1.63 -1.14 -8.75
C HIS A 39 0.90 -1.26 -10.08
N PHE A 40 0.22 -2.39 -10.30
CA PHE A 40 -0.53 -2.64 -11.53
C PHE A 40 -1.68 -1.64 -11.70
N LEU A 41 -2.52 -1.50 -10.67
CA LEU A 41 -3.65 -0.57 -10.69
C LEU A 41 -3.22 0.91 -10.73
N GLY A 42 -2.05 1.22 -10.16
CA GLY A 42 -1.45 2.55 -10.21
C GLY A 42 -0.72 2.87 -11.53
N GLY A 43 -0.78 1.98 -12.52
CA GLY A 43 -0.24 2.22 -13.87
C GLY A 43 1.27 1.99 -14.02
N SER A 44 1.90 1.24 -13.09
CA SER A 44 3.29 0.80 -13.30
C SER A 44 3.36 -0.20 -14.45
N LYS A 45 4.45 -0.14 -15.23
CA LYS A 45 4.74 -1.18 -16.20
C LYS A 45 5.36 -2.37 -15.46
N MET A 46 4.72 -3.53 -15.55
CA MET A 46 5.15 -4.74 -14.85
C MET A 46 5.86 -5.69 -15.81
N ALA A 47 6.85 -6.43 -15.32
CA ALA A 47 7.46 -7.54 -16.04
C ALA A 47 7.90 -8.65 -15.07
N GLU A 48 8.11 -9.85 -15.60
CA GLU A 48 8.81 -10.90 -14.87
C GLU A 48 10.28 -10.50 -14.69
N THR A 49 10.75 -10.55 -13.46
CA THR A 49 12.12 -10.22 -13.08
C THR A 49 12.67 -11.29 -12.16
N LYS A 50 14.00 -11.40 -12.08
CA LYS A 50 14.68 -12.39 -11.25
C LYS A 50 15.40 -11.69 -10.11
N LEU A 51 15.11 -12.07 -8.86
CA LEU A 51 15.78 -11.57 -7.66
C LEU A 51 16.20 -12.75 -6.79
N LYS A 52 17.52 -12.87 -6.55
CA LYS A 52 18.12 -14.01 -5.80
C LYS A 52 17.61 -15.37 -6.30
N ASP A 53 17.68 -15.56 -7.61
CA ASP A 53 17.25 -16.76 -8.31
C ASP A 53 15.76 -17.11 -8.32
N MET A 54 14.91 -16.25 -7.74
CA MET A 54 13.46 -16.39 -7.82
C MET A 54 12.85 -15.44 -8.83
N ASN A 55 11.97 -15.96 -9.67
CA ASN A 55 11.17 -15.15 -10.58
C ASN A 55 10.02 -14.49 -9.81
N HIS A 56 9.76 -13.21 -10.10
CA HIS A 56 8.58 -12.51 -9.63
C HIS A 56 8.20 -11.36 -10.55
N ILE A 57 6.91 -11.00 -10.50
CA ILE A 57 6.38 -9.86 -11.22
C ILE A 57 6.73 -8.59 -10.43
N ALA A 58 7.45 -7.67 -11.07
CA ALA A 58 7.91 -6.42 -10.47
C ALA A 58 7.71 -5.23 -11.43
N PRO A 59 7.58 -4.01 -10.90
CA PRO A 59 7.54 -2.81 -11.72
C PRO A 59 8.91 -2.55 -12.37
N ILE A 60 8.95 -2.43 -13.70
CA ILE A 60 10.14 -2.00 -14.47
C ILE A 60 10.10 -0.52 -14.82
N GLU A 61 8.92 0.10 -14.74
CA GLU A 61 8.73 1.54 -14.96
C GLU A 61 7.63 2.05 -14.03
N ILE A 62 7.96 3.10 -13.25
CA ILE A 62 7.06 3.71 -12.29
C ILE A 62 6.85 5.17 -12.67
N LYS A 63 5.66 5.49 -13.19
CA LYS A 63 5.27 6.86 -13.55
C LYS A 63 4.71 7.64 -12.36
N ASN A 64 3.89 6.98 -11.55
CA ASN A 64 3.30 7.58 -10.35
C ASN A 64 4.35 7.69 -9.22
N PRO A 65 4.67 8.90 -8.72
CA PRO A 65 5.69 9.08 -7.69
C PRO A 65 5.34 8.42 -6.34
N ASP A 66 4.05 8.26 -6.00
CA ASP A 66 3.62 7.60 -4.77
C ASP A 66 4.06 6.13 -4.76
N LEU A 67 4.00 5.47 -5.92
CA LEU A 67 4.39 4.05 -6.09
C LEU A 67 5.88 3.80 -5.85
N LYS A 68 6.75 4.82 -5.87
CA LYS A 68 8.19 4.64 -5.58
C LYS A 68 8.45 4.18 -4.14
N LYS A 69 7.47 4.38 -3.24
CA LYS A 69 7.53 3.97 -1.83
C LYS A 69 6.88 2.61 -1.60
N VAL A 70 6.19 2.06 -2.60
CA VAL A 70 5.62 0.71 -2.58
C VAL A 70 6.70 -0.24 -3.09
N THR A 71 6.98 -1.31 -2.34
CA THR A 71 8.02 -2.28 -2.72
C THR A 71 7.39 -3.63 -2.96
N THR A 72 7.73 -4.26 -4.08
CA THR A 72 7.37 -5.65 -4.39
C THR A 72 8.59 -6.53 -4.19
N THR A 73 8.43 -7.68 -3.53
CA THR A 73 9.50 -8.69 -3.42
C THR A 73 8.91 -10.09 -3.59
N PRO A 74 9.71 -11.07 -4.03
CA PRO A 74 9.30 -12.48 -4.05
C PRO A 74 9.24 -13.11 -2.66
N PHE A 75 9.74 -12.42 -1.63
CA PHE A 75 9.82 -12.98 -0.28
C PHE A 75 8.50 -12.72 0.47
N ALA A 76 8.01 -13.72 1.18
CA ALA A 76 6.88 -13.59 2.10
C ALA A 76 7.31 -12.90 3.40
N LYS A 77 7.89 -11.70 3.30
CA LYS A 77 8.22 -10.82 4.43
C LYS A 77 7.56 -9.47 4.20
N SER A 78 6.71 -9.01 5.12
CA SER A 78 6.05 -7.72 4.96
C SER A 78 7.06 -6.59 5.11
N GLU A 79 7.38 -5.94 4.00
CA GLU A 79 8.13 -4.68 3.98
C GLU A 79 7.21 -3.47 4.28
N THR A 80 5.90 -3.65 4.12
CA THR A 80 4.88 -2.65 4.44
C THR A 80 4.60 -2.68 5.95
N ARG A 81 5.09 -1.66 6.68
CA ARG A 81 4.93 -1.53 8.16
C ARG A 81 3.80 -0.58 8.58
N TYR A 82 3.20 0.13 7.64
CA TYR A 82 2.14 1.10 7.88
C TYR A 82 1.29 1.25 6.61
N ILE A 83 0.05 1.73 6.77
CA ILE A 83 -0.84 1.98 5.63
C ILE A 83 -0.22 3.08 4.76
N PHE A 84 0.09 2.76 3.51
CA PHE A 84 0.64 3.71 2.56
C PHE A 84 -0.40 4.04 1.47
N PRO A 85 -0.91 5.29 1.42
CA PRO A 85 -1.85 5.71 0.39
C PRO A 85 -1.12 6.04 -0.91
N VAL A 86 -1.65 5.53 -2.02
CA VAL A 86 -1.23 5.82 -3.38
C VAL A 86 -2.40 6.51 -4.07
N THR A 87 -2.21 7.77 -4.47
CA THR A 87 -3.23 8.47 -5.24
C THR A 87 -3.10 8.11 -6.71
N VAL A 88 -4.16 7.61 -7.33
CA VAL A 88 -4.21 7.26 -8.75
C VAL A 88 -5.24 8.14 -9.42
N ASN A 89 -4.80 9.03 -10.33
CA ASN A 89 -5.72 9.81 -11.15
C ASN A 89 -6.19 8.96 -12.33
N PHE A 90 -7.48 9.02 -12.65
CA PHE A 90 -8.06 8.23 -13.74
C PHE A 90 -7.41 8.52 -15.09
N ARG A 91 -7.05 9.79 -15.33
CA ARG A 91 -6.33 10.22 -16.55
C ARG A 91 -4.95 9.56 -16.69
N ASP A 92 -4.23 9.32 -15.59
CA ASP A 92 -2.88 8.75 -15.61
C ASP A 92 -2.88 7.25 -15.98
N ILE A 93 -4.03 6.59 -15.83
CA ILE A 93 -4.24 5.17 -16.15
C ILE A 93 -5.16 4.97 -17.38
N GLY A 94 -5.46 6.04 -18.13
CA GLY A 94 -6.24 5.98 -19.36
C GLY A 94 -7.75 5.76 -19.17
N VAL A 95 -8.27 5.99 -17.97
CA VAL A 95 -9.72 5.95 -17.69
C VAL A 95 -10.34 7.31 -18.03
N SER A 96 -11.43 7.30 -18.79
CA SER A 96 -12.16 8.51 -19.18
C SER A 96 -12.90 9.10 -17.98
N GLY A 97 -12.65 10.37 -17.66
CA GLY A 97 -13.29 11.11 -16.58
C GLY A 97 -12.31 11.83 -15.67
N ASP A 98 -12.86 12.72 -14.84
CA ASP A 98 -12.12 13.50 -13.87
C ASP A 98 -12.29 12.90 -12.48
N GLY A 99 -11.18 12.68 -11.79
CA GLY A 99 -11.20 12.05 -10.48
C GLY A 99 -9.93 11.30 -10.15
N SER A 100 -9.86 10.88 -8.90
CA SER A 100 -8.76 10.08 -8.38
C SER A 100 -9.29 9.09 -7.36
N ILE A 101 -8.63 7.95 -7.25
CA ILE A 101 -8.87 6.97 -6.19
C ILE A 101 -7.63 6.83 -5.33
N ILE A 102 -7.81 6.51 -4.06
CA ILE A 102 -6.69 6.15 -3.19
C ILE A 102 -6.62 4.64 -3.01
N LEU A 103 -5.50 4.06 -3.42
CA LEU A 103 -5.16 2.66 -3.13
C LEU A 103 -4.32 2.63 -1.86
N CYS A 104 -4.70 1.82 -0.88
CA CYS A 104 -3.93 1.68 0.36
C CYS A 104 -3.21 0.32 0.39
N ASP A 105 -1.87 0.34 0.47
CA ASP A 105 -1.10 -0.85 0.80
C ASP A 105 -1.10 -1.04 2.32
N SER A 106 -1.48 -2.22 2.79
CA SER A 106 -1.46 -2.57 4.22
C SER A 106 -0.34 -3.58 4.50
N PRO A 107 0.19 -3.60 5.74
CA PRO A 107 0.92 -4.77 6.24
C PRO A 107 0.11 -6.05 6.02
N GLY A 108 0.79 -7.20 5.93
CA GLY A 108 0.11 -8.49 5.98
C GLY A 108 -0.76 -8.59 7.23
N PHE A 109 -2.02 -8.96 7.06
CA PHE A 109 -2.89 -9.28 8.20
C PHE A 109 -2.31 -10.51 8.92
N GLU A 110 -2.18 -10.43 10.25
CA GLU A 110 -1.50 -11.42 11.11
C GLU A 110 0.02 -11.54 10.88
N ASP A 111 0.66 -10.60 10.17
CA ASP A 111 2.10 -10.66 10.00
C ASP A 111 2.84 -10.17 11.25
N THR A 112 3.91 -10.90 11.54
CA THR A 112 4.86 -10.97 12.66
C THR A 112 5.46 -9.68 13.24
N SER A 113 4.85 -8.52 12.99
CA SER A 113 5.36 -7.20 13.40
C SER A 113 4.96 -6.77 14.83
N GLY A 114 4.29 -7.65 15.58
CA GLY A 114 3.88 -7.42 16.97
C GLY A 114 2.49 -6.78 17.13
N PRO A 115 1.86 -6.92 18.30
CA PRO A 115 0.51 -6.42 18.58
C PRO A 115 0.34 -4.91 18.39
N GLU A 116 1.44 -4.15 18.44
CA GLU A 116 1.48 -2.70 18.23
C GLU A 116 1.06 -2.30 16.80
N VAL A 117 1.44 -3.11 15.80
CA VAL A 117 1.10 -2.85 14.38
C VAL A 117 -0.38 -3.15 14.12
N ASP A 118 -0.90 -4.20 14.74
CA ASP A 118 -2.33 -4.53 14.68
C ASP A 118 -3.21 -3.42 15.27
N ILE A 119 -2.79 -2.83 16.40
CA ILE A 119 -3.52 -1.72 17.04
C ILE A 119 -3.54 -0.49 16.12
N ALA A 120 -2.43 -0.16 15.48
CA ALA A 120 -2.33 0.99 14.57
C ALA A 120 -3.23 0.85 13.34
N ILE A 121 -3.34 -0.35 12.77
CA ILE A 121 -4.24 -0.65 11.65
C ILE A 121 -5.71 -0.57 12.10
N LYS A 122 -6.05 -1.18 13.24
CA LYS A 122 -7.43 -1.21 13.79
C LYS A 122 -7.95 0.19 14.15
N LYS A 123 -7.10 1.07 14.69
CA LYS A 123 -7.52 2.43 15.09
C LYS A 123 -8.05 3.26 13.91
N LYS A 124 -7.57 3.03 12.69
CA LYS A 124 -8.00 3.77 11.49
C LYS A 124 -9.36 3.32 10.94
N LEU A 125 -9.74 2.05 11.10
CA LEU A 125 -11.09 1.57 10.71
C LEU A 125 -12.18 2.20 11.59
N LEU A 126 -11.89 2.45 12.87
CA LEU A 126 -12.87 3.00 13.81
C LEU A 126 -13.20 4.48 13.53
N ILE A 127 -12.25 5.25 12.99
CA ILE A 127 -12.43 6.69 12.70
C ILE A 127 -13.39 6.93 11.51
N LYS A 128 -13.64 5.92 10.66
CA LYS A 128 -14.64 6.02 9.58
C LYS A 128 -16.09 5.77 10.05
N ASN A 129 -16.30 5.30 11.28
CA ASN A 129 -17.63 4.98 11.83
C ASN A 129 -18.00 5.86 13.05
N SER A 130 -17.32 6.99 13.26
CA SER A 130 -17.57 7.94 14.36
C SER A 130 -17.98 9.30 13.83
#